data_AF-A0A0J8G6D5-F1
#
_entry.id   AF-A0A0J8G6D5-F1
#
_cell.length_a   1.000
_cell.length_b   1.000
_cell.length_c   1.000
_cell.angle_alpha   90.00
_cell.angle_beta   90.00
_cell.angle_gamma   90.00
#
_symmetry.space_group_name_H-M   'P 1'
#
loop_
_entity.id
_entity.type
_entity.pdbx_description
1 polymer ?
#
loop_
_entity_poly.entity_id
_entity_poly.type
_entity_poly.pdbx_seq_one_letter_code
_entity_poly.pdbx_strand_id
1 'polypeptide(L)'
;MEIKFNGQNCNIIFSKYENGNTEFKIYDENGKAILSPTVDIGYKMNKEYVTLKNRDMTDSLGKELQEAGVLLKKMDSVTLEHSGALSIYILTDKARENL
;
A
#
# COMPACT_ATOMS: atom_id res chain seq x y z
N MET A 1 -5.73 -9.38 7.30
CA MET A 1 -6.53 -8.22 7.77
C MET A 1 -7.73 -8.05 6.86
N GLU A 2 -8.95 -8.09 7.39
CA GLU A 2 -10.16 -7.85 6.61
C GLU A 2 -10.40 -6.35 6.37
N ILE A 3 -10.72 -6.00 5.13
CA ILE A 3 -11.06 -4.65 4.70
C ILE A 3 -12.24 -4.66 3.73
N LYS A 4 -12.85 -3.49 3.51
CA LYS A 4 -13.70 -3.27 2.35
C LYS A 4 -12.88 -2.60 1.24
N PHE A 5 -12.80 -3.25 0.09
CA PHE A 5 -12.10 -2.76 -1.10
C PHE A 5 -13.02 -2.87 -2.30
N ASN A 6 -13.25 -1.77 -3.03
CA ASN A 6 -14.20 -1.72 -4.14
C ASN A 6 -15.60 -2.29 -3.83
N GLY A 7 -16.09 -2.01 -2.61
CA GLY A 7 -17.41 -2.47 -2.15
C GLY A 7 -17.49 -3.96 -1.80
N GLN A 8 -16.39 -4.70 -1.89
CA GLN A 8 -16.31 -6.13 -1.56
C GLN A 8 -15.52 -6.33 -0.27
N ASN A 9 -15.80 -7.43 0.45
CA ASN A 9 -14.97 -7.85 1.57
C ASN A 9 -13.71 -8.49 0.99
N CYS A 10 -12.55 -7.98 1.42
CA CYS A 10 -11.27 -8.47 0.96
C CYS A 10 -10.36 -8.73 2.16
N ASN A 11 -9.45 -9.69 2.01
CA ASN A 11 -8.41 -9.94 2.99
C ASN A 11 -7.07 -9.44 2.47
N ILE A 12 -6.37 -8.66 3.28
CA ILE A 12 -4.99 -8.25 3.06
C ILE A 12 -4.05 -9.20 3.79
N ILE A 13 -3.05 -9.66 3.05
CA ILE A 13 -1.90 -10.38 3.60
C ILE A 13 -0.66 -9.51 3.37
N PHE A 14 0.09 -9.27 4.43
CA PHE A 14 1.39 -8.63 4.34
C PHE A 14 2.48 -9.70 4.20
N SER A 15 3.46 -9.46 3.34
CA SER A 15 4.59 -10.36 3.12
C SER A 15 5.87 -9.54 3.11
N LYS A 16 6.79 -9.86 4.01
CA LYS A 16 8.08 -9.17 4.11
C LYS A 16 9.12 -9.89 3.27
N TYR A 17 9.77 -9.15 2.38
CA TYR A 17 10.91 -9.62 1.62
C TYR A 17 12.20 -9.51 2.44
N GLU A 18 13.17 -10.38 2.15
CA GLU A 18 14.48 -10.37 2.81
C GLU A 18 15.24 -9.06 2.63
N ASN A 19 14.96 -8.31 1.56
CA ASN A 19 15.51 -6.98 1.30
C ASN A 19 14.85 -5.85 2.13
N GLY A 20 13.93 -6.17 3.04
CA GLY A 20 13.23 -5.22 3.90
C GLY A 20 11.96 -4.63 3.30
N ASN A 21 11.66 -4.88 2.02
CA ASN A 21 10.42 -4.44 1.41
C ASN A 21 9.23 -5.24 1.95
N THR A 22 8.04 -4.65 1.88
CA THR A 22 6.79 -5.33 2.26
C THR A 22 5.84 -5.32 1.09
N GLU A 23 5.44 -6.49 0.66
CA GLU A 23 4.30 -6.67 -0.24
C GLU A 23 3.01 -6.71 0.56
N PHE A 24 1.94 -6.24 -0.08
CA PHE A 24 0.59 -6.41 0.41
C PHE A 24 -0.22 -7.03 -0.71
N LYS A 25 -0.82 -8.18 -0.41
CA LYS A 25 -1.68 -8.90 -1.35
C LYS A 25 -3.11 -8.79 -0.88
N ILE A 26 -3.96 -8.27 -1.75
CA ILE A 26 -5.39 -8.15 -1.52
C ILE A 26 -6.07 -9.31 -2.24
N TYR A 27 -6.76 -10.14 -1.47
CA TYR A 27 -7.55 -11.27 -1.94
C TYR A 27 -9.03 -10.95 -1.80
N ASP A 28 -9.83 -11.37 -2.78
CA ASP A 28 -11.29 -11.34 -2.67
C ASP A 28 -11.79 -12.37 -1.62
N GLU A 29 -13.09 -12.35 -1.38
CA GLU A 29 -13.77 -13.30 -0.47
C GLU A 29 -13.62 -14.77 -0.89
N ASN A 30 -13.28 -15.04 -2.16
CA ASN A 30 -13.06 -16.38 -2.70
C ASN A 30 -11.57 -16.79 -2.69
N GLY A 31 -10.69 -15.95 -2.14
CA GLY A 31 -9.25 -16.21 -2.06
C GLY A 31 -8.49 -15.95 -3.38
N LYS A 32 -9.10 -15.27 -4.35
CA LYS A 32 -8.44 -14.86 -5.59
C LYS A 32 -7.72 -13.54 -5.37
N ALA A 33 -6.45 -13.46 -5.77
CA ALA A 33 -5.70 -12.21 -5.71
C ALA A 33 -6.33 -11.17 -6.66
N ILE A 34 -6.81 -10.06 -6.09
CA ILE A 34 -7.31 -8.90 -6.84
C ILE A 34 -6.14 -7.99 -7.18
N LEU A 35 -5.21 -7.81 -6.23
CA LEU A 35 -4.15 -6.84 -6.34
C LEU A 35 -2.94 -7.27 -5.48
N SER A 36 -1.73 -6.99 -5.95
CA SER A 36 -0.50 -7.24 -5.19
C SER A 36 0.50 -6.11 -5.40
N PRO A 37 0.26 -4.92 -4.83
CA PRO A 37 1.23 -3.85 -4.99
C PRO A 37 2.37 -4.09 -4.00
N THR A 38 3.55 -3.65 -4.41
CA THR A 38 4.73 -3.67 -3.53
C THR A 38 4.83 -2.34 -2.82
N VAL A 39 4.91 -2.35 -1.49
CA VAL A 39 5.38 -1.19 -0.73
C VAL A 39 6.89 -1.31 -0.56
N ASP A 40 7.59 -0.27 -0.99
CA ASP A 40 8.95 -0.04 -0.51
C ASP A 40 8.87 0.59 0.89
N ILE A 41 8.94 -0.26 1.93
CA ILE A 41 9.07 0.20 3.33
C ILE A 41 10.56 0.41 3.60
N GLY A 42 11.11 1.41 2.91
CA GLY A 42 12.38 2.02 3.25
C GLY A 42 13.60 1.12 3.20
N TYR A 43 14.25 1.05 2.02
CA TYR A 43 15.72 1.06 2.00
C TYR A 43 16.31 2.47 1.79
N LYS A 44 15.54 3.40 1.21
CA LYS A 44 15.96 4.79 0.91
C LYS A 44 15.08 5.89 1.53
N MET A 45 13.95 5.54 2.12
CA MET A 45 13.08 6.43 2.90
C MET A 45 12.98 5.88 4.33
N ASN A 46 12.67 6.71 5.32
CA ASN A 46 12.40 6.23 6.68
C ASN A 46 11.38 5.08 6.60
N LYS A 47 11.59 4.00 7.37
CA LYS A 47 10.74 2.79 7.44
C LYS A 47 9.26 3.05 7.78
N GLU A 48 8.92 4.31 8.02
CA GLU A 48 7.55 4.77 8.28
C GLU A 48 6.79 5.06 6.99
N TYR A 49 7.49 5.35 5.89
CA TYR A 49 6.92 5.76 4.63
C TYR A 49 6.72 4.59 3.66
N VAL A 50 5.66 4.73 2.88
CA VAL A 50 5.15 3.77 1.92
C VAL A 50 5.01 4.48 0.59
N THR A 51 5.62 3.93 -0.44
CA THR A 51 5.35 4.32 -1.83
C THR A 51 4.64 3.17 -2.55
N LEU A 52 3.62 3.52 -3.33
CA LEU A 52 2.89 2.57 -4.15
C LEU A 52 3.59 2.48 -5.50
N LYS A 53 4.23 1.33 -5.79
CA LYS A 53 4.80 1.07 -7.11
C LYS A 53 3.77 0.34 -7.97
N ASN A 54 2.85 1.09 -8.58
CA ASN A 54 2.00 0.56 -9.64
C ASN A 54 1.63 1.69 -10.64
N ARG A 55 2.30 1.73 -11.80
CA ARG A 55 2.31 2.88 -12.72
C ARG A 55 0.95 3.28 -13.28
N ASP A 56 -0.01 2.36 -13.32
CA ASP A 56 -1.31 2.58 -13.98
C ASP A 56 -2.46 2.89 -13.02
N MET A 57 -2.26 2.84 -11.69
CA MET A 57 -3.37 2.90 -10.71
C MET A 57 -3.07 3.63 -9.39
N THR A 58 -1.94 4.33 -9.26
CA THR A 58 -1.41 4.82 -7.97
C THR A 58 -2.34 5.73 -7.18
N ASP A 59 -3.08 6.64 -7.82
CA ASP A 59 -3.92 7.59 -7.09
C ASP A 59 -5.26 7.00 -6.64
N SER A 60 -5.97 6.28 -7.51
CA SER A 60 -7.23 5.61 -7.14
C SER A 60 -6.99 4.51 -6.10
N LEU A 61 -5.94 3.71 -6.29
CA LEU A 61 -5.55 2.68 -5.33
C LEU A 61 -5.17 3.28 -3.98
N GLY A 62 -4.37 4.35 -3.99
CA GLY A 62 -3.98 5.03 -2.75
C GLY A 62 -5.19 5.58 -2.00
N LYS A 63 -6.21 6.07 -2.70
CA LYS A 63 -7.47 6.51 -2.09
C LYS A 63 -8.27 5.34 -1.50
N GLU A 64 -8.45 4.25 -2.26
CA GLU A 64 -9.19 3.08 -1.79
C GLU A 64 -8.54 2.43 -0.56
N LEU A 65 -7.20 2.37 -0.52
CA LEU A 65 -6.45 1.87 0.64
C LEU A 65 -6.53 2.80 1.86
N GLN A 66 -6.72 4.10 1.65
CA GLN A 66 -7.01 5.05 2.74
C GLN A 66 -8.43 4.85 3.28
N GLU A 67 -9.42 4.73 2.39
CA GLU A 67 -10.81 4.44 2.78
C GLU A 67 -10.94 3.09 3.50
N ALA A 68 -10.12 2.10 3.12
CA ALA A 68 -10.00 0.81 3.79
C ALA A 68 -9.27 0.87 5.15
N GLY A 69 -8.68 2.01 5.52
CA GLY A 69 -7.93 2.19 6.76
C GLY A 69 -6.60 1.47 6.80
N VAL A 70 -5.96 1.25 5.64
CA VAL A 70 -4.65 0.58 5.50
C VAL A 70 -3.53 1.61 5.42
N LEU A 71 -3.75 2.69 4.66
CA LEU A 71 -2.79 3.76 4.44
C LEU A 71 -3.30 5.09 4.96
N LEU A 72 -2.38 5.97 5.33
CA LEU A 72 -2.63 7.39 5.53
C LEU A 72 -1.76 8.17 4.58
N LYS A 73 -2.34 9.08 3.79
CA LYS A 73 -1.55 9.99 2.96
C LYS A 73 -0.83 10.97 3.88
N LYS A 74 0.49 11.03 3.74
CA LYS A 74 1.34 11.86 4.61
C LYS A 74 1.77 13.14 3.91
N MET A 75 2.00 13.08 2.60
CA MET A 75 2.31 14.25 1.78
C MET A 75 1.64 14.11 0.42
N ASP A 76 1.11 15.23 -0.09
CA ASP A 76 0.76 15.35 -1.51
C ASP A 76 2.01 15.19 -2.38
N SER A 77 1.79 14.73 -3.60
CA SER A 77 2.77 14.09 -4.47
C SER A 77 4.10 14.83 -4.54
N VAL A 78 5.20 14.13 -4.23
CA VAL A 78 6.55 14.67 -4.35
C VAL A 78 7.02 14.42 -5.77
N THR A 79 7.29 15.48 -6.53
CA THR A 79 7.91 15.34 -7.85
C THR A 79 9.38 15.01 -7.68
N LEU A 80 9.78 13.80 -8.03
CA LEU A 80 11.19 13.44 -8.14
C LEU A 80 11.65 13.71 -9.57
N GLU A 81 12.78 14.39 -9.73
CA GLU A 81 13.33 14.84 -11.04
C GLU A 81 13.36 13.74 -12.11
N HIS A 82 13.48 12.46 -11.73
CA HIS A 82 13.56 11.33 -12.66
C HIS A 82 12.45 10.28 -12.50
N SER A 83 11.45 10.48 -11.63
CA SER A 83 10.43 9.45 -11.33
C SER A 83 8.98 9.93 -11.42
N GLY A 84 8.77 11.21 -11.72
CA GLY A 84 7.44 11.81 -11.76
C GLY A 84 6.89 12.08 -10.35
N ALA A 85 5.59 12.41 -10.29
CA ALA A 85 4.90 12.68 -9.04
C ALA A 85 4.68 11.37 -8.25
N LEU A 86 5.21 11.31 -7.03
CA LEU A 86 5.08 10.18 -6.11
C LEU A 86 4.24 10.58 -4.91
N SER A 87 3.07 9.97 -4.77
CA SER A 87 2.26 10.08 -3.55
C SER A 87 2.92 9.29 -2.42
N ILE A 88 3.14 9.94 -1.27
CA ILE A 88 3.76 9.32 -0.09
C ILE A 88 2.69 9.01 0.96
N TYR A 89 2.67 7.75 1.38
CA TYR A 89 1.77 7.22 2.40
C TYR A 89 2.56 6.73 3.62
N ILE A 90 1.84 6.41 4.68
CA ILE A 90 2.32 5.62 5.82
C ILE A 90 1.30 4.51 6.09
N LEU A 91 1.71 3.38 6.66
CA LEU A 91 0.77 2.38 7.17
C LEU A 91 0.04 2.93 8.39
N THR A 92 -1.25 2.64 8.50
CA THR A 92 -2.02 2.86 9.74
C THR A 92 -1.54 1.94 10.85
N ASP A 93 -1.81 2.28 12.10
CA ASP A 93 -1.49 1.41 13.24
C ASP A 93 -2.17 0.04 13.11
N LYS A 94 -3.43 0.02 12.67
CA LYS A 94 -4.18 -1.22 12.38
C LYS A 94 -3.47 -2.10 11.34
N ALA A 95 -2.90 -1.51 10.29
CA ALA A 95 -2.15 -2.25 9.29
C ALA A 95 -0.80 -2.76 9.84
N ARG A 96 -0.13 -1.96 10.69
CA ARG A 96 1.14 -2.33 11.34
C ARG A 96 1.00 -3.50 12.32
N GLU A 97 -0.13 -3.63 13.00
CA GLU A 97 -0.43 -4.79 13.86
C GLU A 97 -0.51 -6.11 13.08
N ASN A 98 -0.66 -6.05 11.75
CA ASN A 98 -0.78 -7.21 10.86
C ASN A 98 0.50 -7.49 10.04
N LEU A 99 1.60 -6.77 10.32
CA LEU A 99 2.92 -6.97 9.71
C LEU A 99 3.72 -8.12 10.34
#